data_AF-A0A7S2EIE7-F1
#
_entry.id   AF-A0A7S2EIE7-F1
#
_cell.length_a   1.000
_cell.length_b   1.000
_cell.length_c   1.000
_cell.angle_alpha   90.00
_cell.angle_beta   90.00
_cell.angle_gamma   90.00
#
_symmetry.space_group_name_H-M   'P 1'
#
loop_
_entity.id
_entity.type
_entity.pdbx_description
1 polymer ?
#
loop_
_entity_poly.entity_id
_entity_poly.type
_entity_poly.pdbx_seq_one_letter_code
_entity_poly.pdbx_strand_id
1 'polypeptide(L)'
;DDRRRRAVAAEIAEEISSGMRGGLGRREGAACAARILLDYCEDVIGAVEMLLSAEMWEEARRIARLHCREDLAKRCVEAASSYARTCLEDLESRALAFEEANERYAAVLKMRAEARRESGADAGGMEAPPDESGSLFSMASNASNTSLRSNLSGSSVTSVSSMSSVITAGAVSTFTITGESEVNKHRSKFNKGAKKKKKKKQPSRRGRRRIIPGSEEELNSLVETLKMSCVSKESIEVITETIKFLVQSKKVFLARDLFDGYNSMNKRISSSQERRKVVVAQEKEESERKARREGQHFHEIKVGCEEDVDALGVQELSFTIQEIFSYI
;
A
#
# COMPACT_ATOMS: atom_id res chain seq x y z
N ASP A 1 34.50 -25.90 -22.84
CA ASP A 1 33.67 -26.38 -21.72
C ASP A 1 32.40 -25.54 -21.68
N ASP A 2 31.48 -25.86 -22.57
CA ASP A 2 30.35 -24.98 -22.88
C ASP A 2 29.23 -25.06 -21.85
N ARG A 3 29.12 -26.18 -21.12
CA ARG A 3 28.19 -26.30 -19.98
C ARG A 3 28.54 -25.32 -18.87
N ARG A 4 29.84 -25.20 -18.54
CA ARG A 4 30.28 -24.26 -17.50
C ARG A 4 30.04 -22.80 -17.92
N ARG A 5 30.22 -22.47 -19.20
CA ARG A 5 29.92 -21.14 -19.73
C ARG A 5 28.43 -20.79 -19.66
N ARG A 6 27.55 -21.72 -20.03
CA ARG A 6 26.09 -21.55 -19.92
C ARG A 6 25.64 -21.41 -18.47
N ALA A 7 26.20 -22.19 -17.55
CA ALA A 7 25.87 -22.09 -16.13
C ALA A 7 26.24 -20.72 -15.55
N VAL A 8 27.43 -20.21 -15.88
CA VAL A 8 27.86 -18.86 -15.46
C VAL A 8 26.98 -17.77 -16.09
N ALA A 9 26.60 -17.90 -17.36
CA ALA A 9 25.71 -16.94 -18.01
C ALA A 9 24.30 -16.91 -17.38
N ALA A 10 23.77 -18.06 -16.98
CA ALA A 10 22.50 -18.15 -16.26
C ALA A 10 22.57 -17.47 -14.88
N GLU A 11 23.65 -17.70 -14.13
CA GLU A 11 23.88 -17.05 -12.83
C GLU A 11 23.96 -15.52 -12.98
N ILE A 12 24.68 -15.03 -13.99
CA ILE A 12 24.75 -13.59 -14.29
C ILE A 12 23.36 -13.02 -14.63
N ALA A 13 22.54 -13.75 -15.38
CA ALA A 13 21.19 -13.31 -15.72
C ALA A 13 20.31 -13.17 -14.46
N GLU A 14 20.39 -14.13 -13.53
CA GLU A 14 19.67 -14.09 -12.25
C GLU A 14 20.15 -12.94 -11.34
N GLU A 15 21.45 -12.68 -11.30
CA GLU A 15 22.02 -11.55 -10.54
C GLU A 15 21.60 -10.19 -11.11
N ILE A 16 21.45 -10.07 -12.43
CA ILE A 16 21.00 -8.84 -13.09
C ILE A 16 19.51 -8.61 -12.84
N SER A 17 18.67 -9.65 -12.99
CA SER A 17 17.23 -9.52 -12.79
C SER A 17 16.85 -9.26 -11.33
N SER A 18 17.61 -9.79 -10.39
CA SER A 18 17.44 -9.52 -8.95
C SER A 18 17.95 -8.14 -8.51
N GLY A 19 18.57 -7.36 -9.42
CA GLY A 19 19.13 -6.03 -9.11
C GLY A 19 20.39 -6.09 -8.25
N MET A 20 21.00 -7.27 -8.08
CA MET A 20 22.13 -7.49 -7.18
C MET A 20 23.42 -6.79 -7.64
N ARG A 21 23.51 -6.40 -8.93
CA ARG A 21 24.70 -5.77 -9.54
C ARG A 21 24.52 -4.36 -10.13
N GLY A 22 23.35 -3.72 -10.02
CA GLY A 22 23.19 -2.35 -10.52
C GLY A 22 21.78 -1.78 -10.45
N GLY A 23 21.68 -0.45 -10.38
CA GLY A 23 20.44 0.33 -10.27
C GLY A 23 19.59 0.40 -11.54
N LEU A 24 19.59 -0.67 -12.34
CA LEU A 24 18.67 -0.82 -13.48
C LEU A 24 17.25 -1.06 -12.95
N GLY A 25 16.25 -0.50 -13.61
CA GLY A 25 14.85 -0.74 -13.23
C GLY A 25 14.46 -2.21 -13.42
N ARG A 26 13.45 -2.70 -12.68
CA ARG A 26 12.99 -4.10 -12.72
C ARG A 26 12.82 -4.62 -14.16
N ARG A 27 12.19 -3.83 -15.03
CA ARG A 27 11.91 -4.19 -16.42
C ARG A 27 13.18 -4.23 -17.29
N GLU A 28 14.08 -3.27 -17.09
CA GLU A 28 15.36 -3.22 -17.82
C GLU A 28 16.27 -4.39 -17.42
N GLY A 29 16.37 -4.67 -16.12
CA GLY A 29 17.11 -5.82 -15.60
C GLY A 29 16.59 -7.14 -16.15
N ALA A 30 15.26 -7.34 -16.15
CA ALA A 30 14.64 -8.52 -16.72
C ALA A 30 14.86 -8.64 -18.24
N ALA A 31 14.82 -7.53 -18.99
CA ALA A 31 15.12 -7.54 -20.42
C ALA A 31 16.59 -7.92 -20.71
N CYS A 32 17.53 -7.38 -19.94
CA CYS A 32 18.94 -7.75 -20.03
C CYS A 32 19.17 -9.23 -19.69
N ALA A 33 18.56 -9.72 -18.60
CA ALA A 33 18.65 -11.11 -18.19
C ALA A 33 18.08 -12.06 -19.26
N ALA A 34 16.90 -11.75 -19.80
CA ALA A 34 16.29 -12.52 -20.87
C ALA A 34 17.18 -12.59 -22.12
N ARG A 35 17.84 -11.49 -22.47
CA ARG A 35 18.78 -11.47 -23.59
C ARG A 35 20.00 -12.38 -23.36
N ILE A 36 20.55 -12.40 -22.14
CA ILE A 36 21.67 -13.29 -21.81
C ILE A 36 21.25 -14.76 -21.93
N LEU A 37 20.04 -15.09 -21.43
CA LEU A 37 19.49 -16.44 -21.53
C LEU A 37 19.28 -16.89 -22.99
N LEU A 38 18.83 -15.98 -23.86
CA LEU A 38 18.69 -16.28 -25.29
C LEU A 38 20.04 -16.43 -25.99
N ASP A 39 20.90 -15.42 -25.87
CA ASP A 39 22.11 -15.30 -26.69
C ASP A 39 23.20 -16.30 -26.26
N TYR A 40 23.28 -16.64 -24.96
CA TYR A 40 24.36 -17.46 -24.42
C TYR A 40 23.91 -18.81 -23.85
N CYS A 41 22.67 -18.92 -23.35
CA CYS A 41 22.17 -20.17 -22.75
C CYS A 41 21.28 -20.99 -23.70
N GLU A 42 20.83 -20.39 -24.82
CA GLU A 42 19.80 -20.96 -25.71
C GLU A 42 18.50 -21.32 -24.96
N ASP A 43 18.25 -20.68 -23.81
CA ASP A 43 17.11 -20.95 -22.95
C ASP A 43 15.95 -19.98 -23.25
N VAL A 44 15.16 -20.37 -24.24
CA VAL A 44 13.96 -19.62 -24.66
C VAL A 44 12.90 -19.59 -23.56
N ILE A 45 12.78 -20.66 -22.77
CA ILE A 45 11.74 -20.75 -21.73
C ILE A 45 12.07 -19.79 -20.60
N GLY A 46 13.30 -19.85 -20.07
CA GLY A 46 13.76 -18.95 -19.02
C GLY A 46 13.74 -17.48 -19.44
N ALA A 47 14.09 -17.18 -20.70
CA ALA A 47 14.01 -15.83 -21.24
C ALA A 47 12.57 -15.29 -21.28
N VAL A 48 11.62 -16.10 -21.76
CA VAL A 48 10.20 -15.72 -21.77
C VAL A 48 9.68 -15.56 -20.34
N GLU A 49 10.03 -16.45 -19.42
CA GLU A 49 9.64 -16.35 -18.01
C GLU A 49 10.17 -15.08 -17.34
N MET A 50 11.42 -14.68 -17.62
CA MET A 50 11.96 -13.41 -17.15
C MET A 50 11.15 -12.22 -17.65
N LEU A 51 10.81 -12.18 -18.93
CA LEU A 51 10.01 -11.09 -19.50
C LEU A 51 8.59 -11.06 -18.94
N LEU A 52 7.97 -12.22 -18.71
CA LEU A 52 6.65 -12.30 -18.08
C LEU A 52 6.67 -11.81 -16.64
N SER A 53 7.74 -12.08 -15.89
CA SER A 53 7.91 -11.58 -14.50
C SER A 53 8.05 -10.06 -14.41
N ALA A 54 8.40 -9.41 -15.53
CA ALA A 54 8.52 -7.97 -15.67
C ALA A 54 7.41 -7.35 -16.55
N GLU A 55 6.32 -8.10 -16.76
CA GLU A 55 5.13 -7.65 -17.46
C GLU A 55 5.43 -7.13 -18.88
N MET A 56 6.45 -7.68 -19.54
CA MET A 56 6.85 -7.35 -20.91
C MET A 56 6.18 -8.30 -21.91
N TRP A 57 4.84 -8.24 -21.96
CA TRP A 57 4.00 -9.21 -22.66
C TRP A 57 4.28 -9.31 -24.17
N GLU A 58 4.42 -8.16 -24.83
CA GLU A 58 4.63 -8.08 -26.27
C GLU A 58 5.96 -8.70 -26.67
N GLU A 59 7.02 -8.38 -25.92
CA GLU A 59 8.37 -8.88 -26.17
C GLU A 59 8.49 -10.38 -25.87
N ALA A 60 7.89 -10.84 -24.77
CA ALA A 60 7.78 -12.26 -24.45
C ALA A 60 7.09 -13.04 -25.58
N ARG A 61 5.96 -12.52 -26.10
CA ARG A 61 5.23 -13.15 -27.21
C ARG A 61 6.02 -13.10 -28.52
N ARG A 62 6.76 -12.02 -28.77
CA ARG A 62 7.63 -11.86 -29.96
C ARG A 62 8.71 -12.95 -29.97
N ILE A 63 9.40 -13.15 -28.86
CA ILE A 63 10.44 -14.18 -28.71
C ILE A 63 9.85 -15.58 -28.84
N ALA A 64 8.72 -15.86 -28.16
CA ALA A 64 8.04 -17.15 -28.28
C ALA A 64 7.73 -17.52 -29.74
N ARG A 65 7.19 -16.56 -30.52
CA ARG A 65 6.90 -16.76 -31.94
C ARG A 65 8.15 -16.88 -32.80
N LEU A 66 9.20 -16.10 -32.52
CA LEU A 66 10.46 -16.17 -33.25
C LEU A 66 11.08 -17.57 -33.18
N HIS A 67 10.91 -18.26 -32.05
CA HIS A 67 11.37 -19.63 -31.85
C HIS A 67 10.31 -20.70 -32.14
N CYS A 68 9.20 -20.34 -32.81
CA CYS A 68 8.11 -21.25 -33.18
C CYS A 68 7.46 -22.00 -31.98
N ARG A 69 7.47 -21.39 -30.78
CA ARG A 69 6.92 -21.94 -29.54
C ARG A 69 5.53 -21.34 -29.24
N GLU A 70 4.52 -21.90 -29.89
CA GLU A 70 3.12 -21.45 -29.71
C GLU A 70 2.56 -21.73 -28.30
N ASP A 71 3.10 -22.75 -27.61
CA ASP A 71 2.80 -23.02 -26.20
C ASP A 71 3.19 -21.83 -25.30
N LEU A 72 4.37 -21.26 -25.52
CA LEU A 72 4.84 -20.08 -24.78
C LEU A 72 4.06 -18.82 -25.18
N ALA A 73 3.68 -18.67 -26.45
CA ALA A 73 2.86 -17.55 -26.90
C ALA A 73 1.48 -17.54 -26.22
N LYS A 74 0.84 -18.73 -26.05
CA LYS A 74 -0.41 -18.87 -25.28
C LYS A 74 -0.21 -18.54 -23.81
N ARG A 75 0.89 -19.02 -23.20
CA ARG A 75 1.23 -18.71 -21.81
C ARG A 75 1.38 -17.20 -21.57
N CYS A 76 1.89 -16.44 -22.54
CA CYS A 76 1.95 -14.97 -22.44
C CYS A 76 0.55 -14.35 -22.33
N VAL A 77 -0.41 -14.85 -23.11
CA VAL A 77 -1.82 -14.38 -23.06
C VAL A 77 -2.47 -14.73 -21.72
N GLU A 78 -2.21 -15.93 -21.21
CA GLU A 78 -2.70 -16.36 -19.90
C GLU A 78 -2.11 -15.54 -18.76
N ALA A 79 -0.79 -15.27 -18.79
CA ALA A 79 -0.11 -14.43 -17.80
C ALA A 79 -0.67 -13.00 -17.77
N ALA A 80 -0.81 -12.36 -18.94
CA ALA A 80 -1.42 -11.03 -19.03
C ALA A 80 -2.89 -11.03 -18.56
N SER A 81 -3.64 -12.09 -18.87
CA SER A 81 -5.03 -12.23 -18.40
C SER A 81 -5.11 -12.41 -16.89
N SER A 82 -4.18 -13.16 -16.29
CA SER A 82 -4.08 -13.33 -14.84
C SER A 82 -3.74 -12.01 -14.17
N TYR A 83 -2.74 -11.30 -14.69
CA TYR A 83 -2.35 -9.97 -14.20
C TYR A 83 -3.51 -8.98 -14.26
N ALA A 84 -4.27 -8.96 -15.36
CA ALA A 84 -5.42 -8.05 -15.48
C ALA A 84 -6.49 -8.30 -14.41
N ARG A 85 -6.76 -9.57 -14.07
CA ARG A 85 -7.73 -9.90 -13.01
C ARG A 85 -7.24 -9.49 -11.63
N THR A 86 -5.99 -9.80 -11.29
CA THR A 86 -5.42 -9.37 -10.00
C THR A 86 -5.33 -7.85 -9.92
N CYS A 87 -4.99 -7.19 -11.02
CA CYS A 87 -4.96 -5.73 -11.10
C CYS A 87 -6.34 -5.11 -10.87
N LEU A 88 -7.42 -5.72 -11.35
CA LEU A 88 -8.78 -5.24 -11.08
C LEU A 88 -9.12 -5.25 -9.59
N GLU A 89 -8.81 -6.36 -8.92
CA GLU A 89 -8.99 -6.50 -7.46
C GLU A 89 -8.14 -5.47 -6.70
N ASP A 90 -6.89 -5.27 -7.13
CA ASP A 90 -5.99 -4.27 -6.55
C ASP A 90 -6.50 -2.83 -6.74
N LEU A 91 -7.03 -2.49 -7.92
CA LEU A 91 -7.59 -1.16 -8.21
C LEU A 91 -8.81 -0.88 -7.33
N GLU A 92 -9.68 -1.88 -7.13
CA GLU A 92 -10.83 -1.77 -6.23
C GLU A 92 -10.40 -1.60 -4.77
N SER A 93 -9.45 -2.41 -4.31
CA SER A 93 -8.91 -2.33 -2.95
C SER A 93 -8.25 -0.97 -2.67
N ARG A 94 -7.48 -0.45 -3.63
CA ARG A 94 -6.87 0.89 -3.55
C ARG A 94 -7.91 2.01 -3.51
N ALA A 95 -8.98 1.91 -4.31
CA ALA A 95 -10.07 2.89 -4.27
C ALA A 95 -10.72 2.95 -2.88
N LEU A 96 -11.03 1.79 -2.29
CA LEU A 96 -11.61 1.69 -0.95
C LEU A 96 -10.66 2.23 0.13
N ALA A 97 -9.40 1.81 0.10
CA ALA A 97 -8.40 2.29 1.05
C ALA A 97 -8.19 3.81 0.96
N PHE A 98 -8.25 4.38 -0.25
CA PHE A 98 -8.20 5.83 -0.43
C PHE A 98 -9.42 6.51 0.16
N GLU A 99 -10.64 6.01 -0.09
CA GLU A 99 -11.88 6.57 0.46
C GLU A 99 -11.87 6.58 2.00
N GLU A 100 -11.56 5.44 2.61
CA GLU A 100 -11.49 5.31 4.07
C GLU A 100 -10.42 6.23 4.68
N ALA A 101 -9.23 6.28 4.09
CA ALA A 101 -8.15 7.15 4.56
C ALA A 101 -8.51 8.63 4.39
N ASN A 102 -9.21 9.00 3.31
CA ASN A 102 -9.59 10.38 3.03
C ASN A 102 -10.72 10.86 3.96
N GLU A 103 -11.67 9.99 4.30
CA GLU A 103 -12.68 10.26 5.33
C GLU A 103 -12.04 10.42 6.71
N ARG A 104 -11.13 9.52 7.08
CA ARG A 104 -10.40 9.60 8.34
C ARG A 104 -9.54 10.86 8.42
N TYR A 105 -8.89 11.22 7.32
CA TYR A 105 -8.11 12.45 7.21
C TYR A 105 -8.97 13.69 7.49
N ALA A 106 -10.17 13.78 6.90
CA ALA A 106 -11.11 14.86 7.18
C ALA A 106 -11.50 14.94 8.66
N ALA A 107 -11.80 13.79 9.29
CA ALA A 107 -12.11 13.74 10.72
C ALA A 107 -10.93 14.21 11.60
N VAL A 108 -9.69 13.84 11.25
CA VAL A 108 -8.48 14.29 11.96
C VAL A 108 -8.27 15.80 11.82
N LEU A 109 -8.50 16.37 10.64
CA LEU A 109 -8.45 17.83 10.45
C LEU A 109 -9.44 18.55 11.37
N LYS A 110 -10.68 18.04 11.45
CA LYS A 110 -11.71 18.58 12.34
C LYS A 110 -11.28 18.55 13.81
N MET A 111 -10.83 17.39 14.30
CA MET A 111 -10.37 17.23 15.68
C MET A 111 -9.23 18.21 16.01
N ARG A 112 -8.29 18.42 15.08
CA ARG A 112 -7.18 19.35 15.27
C ARG A 112 -7.63 20.81 15.26
N ALA A 113 -8.60 21.15 14.42
CA ALA A 113 -9.18 22.49 14.37
C ALA A 113 -9.96 22.83 15.65
N GLU A 114 -10.73 21.89 16.18
CA GLU A 114 -11.46 22.02 17.45
C GLU A 114 -10.50 22.18 18.63
N ALA A 115 -9.47 21.32 18.74
CA ALA A 115 -8.48 21.40 19.82
C ALA A 115 -7.70 22.74 19.83
N ARG A 116 -7.37 23.28 18.65
CA ARG A 116 -6.74 24.60 18.54
C ARG A 116 -7.69 25.74 18.94
N ARG A 117 -9.00 25.58 18.71
CA ARG A 117 -10.01 26.56 19.13
C ARG A 117 -10.21 26.54 20.64
N GLU A 118 -10.27 25.37 21.26
CA GLU A 118 -10.40 25.23 22.72
C GLU A 118 -9.16 25.77 23.44
N SER A 119 -7.95 25.47 22.94
CA SER A 119 -6.71 26.01 23.51
C SER A 119 -6.52 27.52 23.25
N GLY A 120 -7.00 28.03 22.12
CA GLY A 120 -7.01 29.47 21.82
C GLY A 120 -8.07 30.27 22.60
N ALA A 121 -9.18 29.64 22.99
CA ALA A 121 -10.24 30.26 23.78
C ALA A 121 -9.87 30.44 25.26
N ASP A 122 -8.92 29.65 25.78
CA ASP A 122 -8.41 29.75 27.16
C ASP A 122 -7.16 30.66 27.27
N ALA A 123 -6.58 31.07 26.13
CA ALA A 123 -5.39 31.92 26.05
C ALA A 123 -5.72 33.41 25.86
N GLY A 124 -6.68 33.91 26.64
CA GLY A 124 -6.82 35.34 26.88
C GLY A 124 -5.60 35.88 27.64
N GLY A 125 -4.49 36.09 26.93
CA GLY A 125 -3.31 36.81 27.40
C GLY A 125 -2.12 35.94 27.80
N MET A 126 -1.38 35.40 26.83
CA MET A 126 0.08 35.32 26.90
C MET A 126 0.62 34.96 25.51
N GLU A 127 1.43 35.83 24.91
CA GLU A 127 2.23 35.47 23.73
C GLU A 127 3.16 34.30 24.09
N ALA A 128 3.03 33.18 23.38
CA ALA A 128 3.97 32.07 23.46
C ALA A 128 4.88 32.06 22.20
N PRO A 129 6.20 31.86 22.34
CA PRO A 129 7.16 31.91 21.24
C PRO A 129 7.03 30.68 20.31
N PRO A 130 7.54 30.77 19.06
CA PRO A 130 7.08 29.93 17.95
C PRO A 130 7.70 28.52 17.86
N ASP A 131 8.24 27.91 18.93
CA ASP A 131 9.08 26.70 18.79
C ASP A 131 8.74 25.50 19.71
N GLU A 132 7.55 25.45 20.33
CA GLU A 132 7.12 24.29 21.15
C GLU A 132 5.71 23.78 20.83
N SER A 133 5.26 23.87 19.58
CA SER A 133 3.97 23.29 19.14
C SER A 133 3.96 21.74 19.08
N GLY A 134 4.89 21.06 19.77
CA GLY A 134 5.03 19.60 19.81
C GLY A 134 4.47 18.92 21.07
N SER A 135 3.96 19.64 22.07
CA SER A 135 3.67 19.04 23.39
C SER A 135 2.36 19.47 24.08
N LEU A 136 1.27 19.68 23.34
CA LEU A 136 -0.05 19.90 23.96
C LEU A 136 -0.97 18.67 23.93
N PHE A 137 -0.63 17.65 23.13
CA PHE A 137 -1.39 16.39 23.08
C PHE A 137 -1.27 15.53 24.35
N SER A 138 -0.23 15.73 25.16
CA SER A 138 0.02 14.90 26.36
C SER A 138 -0.76 15.35 27.60
N MET A 139 -1.26 16.59 27.65
CA MET A 139 -1.97 17.10 28.85
C MET A 139 -3.49 16.87 28.82
N ALA A 140 -4.13 16.88 27.65
CA ALA A 140 -5.58 16.70 27.55
C ALA A 140 -6.04 15.26 27.93
N SER A 141 -5.19 14.25 27.74
CA SER A 141 -5.57 12.85 28.00
C SER A 141 -5.63 12.45 29.47
N ASN A 142 -5.23 13.31 30.41
CA ASN A 142 -5.26 12.99 31.85
C ASN A 142 -6.49 13.55 32.60
N ALA A 143 -7.32 14.37 31.95
CA ALA A 143 -8.47 15.01 32.58
C ALA A 143 -9.77 14.17 32.53
N SER A 144 -9.82 13.07 31.76
CA SER A 144 -11.07 12.33 31.52
C SER A 144 -11.21 11.00 32.27
N ASN A 145 -10.40 10.71 33.29
CA ASN A 145 -10.46 9.44 34.05
C ASN A 145 -11.07 9.53 35.46
N THR A 146 -11.83 10.58 35.78
CA THR A 146 -12.48 10.74 37.09
C THR A 146 -14.01 10.76 37.00
N SER A 147 -14.60 9.63 36.61
CA SER A 147 -15.97 9.16 36.94
C SER A 147 -16.31 8.09 35.89
N LEU A 148 -16.38 6.81 36.19
CA LEU A 148 -17.48 6.18 36.91
C LEU A 148 -16.98 4.81 37.41
N ARG A 149 -16.81 4.71 38.73
CA ARG A 149 -16.74 3.42 39.42
C ARG A 149 -18.15 3.02 39.82
N SER A 150 -18.71 2.01 39.16
CA SER A 150 -19.72 1.16 39.76
C SER A 150 -19.68 -0.22 39.12
N ASN A 151 -19.45 -1.22 39.98
CA ASN A 151 -19.54 -2.65 39.71
C ASN A 151 -20.90 -3.03 39.13
N LEU A 152 -20.94 -3.91 38.13
CA LEU A 152 -21.91 -5.00 38.01
C LEU A 152 -21.39 -6.07 37.05
N SER A 153 -21.55 -7.31 37.46
CA SER A 153 -21.00 -8.55 36.91
C SER A 153 -21.76 -9.04 35.66
N GLY A 154 -21.11 -9.90 34.87
CA GLY A 154 -21.78 -11.07 34.31
C GLY A 154 -21.84 -11.23 32.78
N SER A 155 -21.12 -12.25 32.32
CA SER A 155 -21.34 -13.06 31.11
C SER A 155 -20.98 -12.49 29.72
N SER A 156 -19.93 -13.11 29.16
CA SER A 156 -19.81 -13.66 27.80
C SER A 156 -20.65 -13.06 26.68
N VAL A 157 -19.97 -12.49 25.68
CA VAL A 157 -20.16 -12.86 24.27
C VAL A 157 -18.87 -12.66 23.51
N THR A 158 -18.43 -13.75 22.91
CA THR A 158 -17.42 -13.87 21.87
C THR A 158 -17.84 -13.06 20.64
N SER A 159 -16.98 -12.20 20.10
CA SER A 159 -16.92 -11.93 18.67
C SER A 159 -15.57 -11.34 18.29
N VAL A 160 -14.93 -12.06 17.38
CA VAL A 160 -13.65 -11.84 16.75
C VAL A 160 -13.69 -10.61 15.84
N SER A 161 -12.85 -9.62 16.10
CA SER A 161 -12.55 -8.54 15.15
C SER A 161 -11.29 -8.92 14.38
N SER A 162 -11.49 -9.36 13.14
CA SER A 162 -10.45 -9.66 12.16
C SER A 162 -9.59 -8.42 11.88
N MET A 163 -8.27 -8.56 12.05
CA MET A 163 -7.29 -7.63 11.51
C MET A 163 -6.70 -8.25 10.25
N SER A 164 -7.00 -7.67 9.09
CA SER A 164 -6.32 -7.96 7.83
C SER A 164 -4.92 -7.34 7.86
N SER A 165 -3.91 -8.16 8.07
CA SER A 165 -2.52 -7.77 7.84
C SER A 165 -2.21 -7.89 6.35
N VAL A 166 -2.09 -6.75 5.67
CA VAL A 166 -1.42 -6.65 4.37
C VAL A 166 0.08 -6.82 4.62
N ILE A 167 0.65 -7.93 4.18
CA ILE A 167 2.08 -8.11 3.98
C ILE A 167 2.25 -8.58 2.54
N THR A 168 2.46 -7.62 1.64
CA THR A 168 3.00 -7.89 0.31
C THR A 168 4.48 -7.52 0.35
N ALA A 169 5.31 -8.52 0.60
CA ALA A 169 6.72 -8.50 0.28
C ALA A 169 7.11 -9.93 -0.11
N GLY A 170 7.61 -10.09 -1.34
CA GLY A 170 7.94 -11.39 -1.91
C GLY A 170 8.88 -12.19 -1.03
N ALA A 171 8.52 -13.45 -0.80
CA ALA A 171 9.44 -14.47 -0.34
C ALA A 171 9.03 -15.81 -0.97
N VAL A 172 9.91 -16.30 -1.83
CA VAL A 172 9.88 -17.60 -2.47
C VAL A 172 9.74 -18.69 -1.41
N SER A 173 8.67 -19.47 -1.49
CA SER A 173 8.45 -20.65 -0.66
C SER A 173 9.16 -21.84 -1.31
N THR A 174 10.26 -22.28 -0.70
CA THR A 174 10.82 -23.62 -0.90
C THR A 174 11.11 -24.19 0.47
N PHE A 175 10.22 -25.05 0.98
CA PHE A 175 10.57 -25.97 2.05
C PHE A 175 10.10 -27.38 1.71
N THR A 176 11.10 -28.23 1.53
CA THR A 176 11.03 -29.63 1.17
C THR A 176 10.54 -30.46 2.36
N ILE A 177 9.53 -31.28 2.10
CA ILE A 177 9.07 -32.37 2.97
C ILE A 177 10.10 -33.51 2.92
N THR A 178 10.64 -33.88 4.08
CA THR A 178 11.18 -35.20 4.50
C THR A 178 11.25 -35.12 6.03
N GLY A 179 10.76 -36.00 6.90
CA GLY A 179 10.57 -37.45 6.85
C GLY A 179 11.36 -38.03 8.05
N GLU A 180 10.64 -38.56 9.06
CA GLU A 180 11.13 -39.39 10.19
C GLU A 180 11.97 -38.66 11.28
N SER A 181 11.82 -38.84 12.59
CA SER A 181 11.53 -40.03 13.41
C SER A 181 10.92 -39.60 14.76
N GLU A 182 9.85 -40.29 15.18
CA GLU A 182 9.52 -40.51 16.60
C GLU A 182 10.60 -41.40 17.22
N VAL A 183 11.14 -41.09 18.42
CA VAL A 183 11.27 -42.02 19.58
C VAL A 183 11.70 -41.23 20.85
N ASN A 184 11.22 -41.69 22.01
CA ASN A 184 11.74 -41.54 23.40
C ASN A 184 11.27 -40.33 24.23
N LYS A 185 10.24 -40.45 25.10
CA LYS A 185 10.08 -41.22 26.36
C LYS A 185 10.76 -40.63 27.62
N HIS A 186 9.91 -40.44 28.64
CA HIS A 186 10.10 -40.43 30.10
C HIS A 186 10.36 -39.12 30.91
N ARG A 187 9.29 -38.75 31.63
CA ARG A 187 9.18 -38.32 33.04
C ARG A 187 10.48 -38.27 33.87
N SER A 188 10.71 -37.15 34.54
CA SER A 188 11.30 -37.14 35.89
C SER A 188 10.67 -36.05 36.76
N LYS A 189 9.93 -36.49 37.79
CA LYS A 189 9.47 -35.68 38.93
C LYS A 189 10.42 -35.95 40.10
N PHE A 190 11.48 -35.17 40.26
CA PHE A 190 12.09 -34.83 41.55
C PHE A 190 13.29 -33.90 41.32
N ASN A 191 13.20 -32.65 41.78
CA ASN A 191 14.21 -32.10 42.67
C ASN A 191 13.75 -30.76 43.26
N LYS A 192 13.59 -30.79 44.58
CA LYS A 192 13.42 -29.63 45.46
C LYS A 192 14.75 -28.88 45.56
N GLY A 193 14.66 -27.55 45.64
CA GLY A 193 15.66 -26.73 46.32
C GLY A 193 16.74 -26.10 45.43
N ALA A 194 16.41 -25.01 44.74
CA ALA A 194 17.42 -24.02 44.37
C ALA A 194 16.81 -22.61 44.34
N LYS A 195 17.49 -21.70 45.04
CA LYS A 195 17.14 -20.31 45.35
C LYS A 195 16.73 -19.52 44.10
N LYS A 196 15.54 -18.91 44.13
CA LYS A 196 15.05 -17.95 43.12
C LYS A 196 15.95 -16.69 43.11
N LYS A 197 16.96 -16.64 42.24
CA LYS A 197 17.54 -15.37 41.80
C LYS A 197 16.47 -14.62 41.00
N LYS A 198 15.98 -13.50 41.53
CA LYS A 198 15.12 -12.55 40.81
C LYS A 198 15.86 -12.09 39.55
N LYS A 199 15.57 -12.69 38.39
CA LYS A 199 15.92 -12.12 37.10
C LYS A 199 15.17 -10.80 37.00
N LYS A 200 15.92 -9.69 37.03
CA LYS A 200 15.47 -8.34 36.68
C LYS A 200 14.74 -8.48 35.34
N LYS A 201 13.41 -8.36 35.33
CA LYS A 201 12.65 -8.29 34.08
C LYS A 201 13.23 -7.09 33.34
N GLN A 202 13.90 -7.34 32.22
CA GLN A 202 14.16 -6.25 31.27
C GLN A 202 12.80 -5.64 30.91
N PRO A 203 12.68 -4.30 30.83
CA PRO A 203 11.44 -3.69 30.40
C PRO A 203 11.13 -4.25 29.02
N SER A 204 9.97 -4.89 28.89
CA SER A 204 9.48 -5.39 27.61
C SER A 204 9.59 -4.25 26.61
N ARG A 205 10.27 -4.52 25.49
CA ARG A 205 10.35 -3.65 24.31
C ARG A 205 9.04 -2.91 24.17
N ARG A 206 9.13 -1.57 24.23
CA ARG A 206 8.05 -0.61 23.97
C ARG A 206 7.06 -1.23 22.99
N GLY A 207 5.87 -1.55 23.48
CA GLY A 207 4.75 -1.89 22.60
C GLY A 207 4.65 -0.80 21.54
N ARG A 208 4.38 -1.20 20.29
CA ARG A 208 3.99 -0.28 19.21
C ARG A 208 3.18 0.85 19.84
N ARG A 209 3.72 2.07 19.82
CA ARG A 209 2.98 3.23 20.31
C ARG A 209 1.70 3.22 19.51
N ARG A 210 0.56 2.97 20.17
CA ARG A 210 -0.73 3.06 19.50
C ARG A 210 -0.80 4.50 19.01
N ILE A 211 -0.94 4.68 17.70
CA ILE A 211 -1.12 6.00 17.10
C ILE A 211 -2.27 6.67 17.85
N ILE A 212 -2.01 7.84 18.41
CA ILE A 212 -2.99 8.56 19.20
C ILE A 212 -3.97 9.23 18.23
N PRO A 213 -5.28 9.03 18.38
CA PRO A 213 -6.28 9.71 17.56
C PRO A 213 -6.10 11.23 17.57
N GLY A 214 -6.01 11.86 16.39
CA GLY A 214 -5.80 13.30 16.20
C GLY A 214 -4.33 13.74 16.15
N SER A 215 -3.37 12.84 16.39
CA SER A 215 -1.94 13.17 16.41
C SER A 215 -1.39 13.52 15.02
N GLU A 216 -0.24 14.20 15.00
CA GLU A 216 0.49 14.48 13.76
C GLU A 216 1.05 13.19 13.13
N GLU A 217 1.40 12.20 13.95
CA GLU A 217 1.81 10.87 13.50
C GLU A 217 0.67 10.15 12.74
N GLU A 218 -0.59 10.28 13.20
CA GLU A 218 -1.76 9.75 12.48
C GLU A 218 -1.94 10.46 11.13
N LEU A 219 -1.84 11.79 11.13
CA LEU A 219 -2.00 12.59 9.92
C LEU A 219 -0.96 12.20 8.85
N ASN A 220 0.30 12.09 9.24
CA ASN A 220 1.38 11.69 8.33
C ASN A 220 1.17 10.26 7.79
N SER A 221 0.74 9.32 8.64
CA SER A 221 0.42 7.95 8.23
C SER A 221 -0.76 7.89 7.25
N LEU A 222 -1.77 8.75 7.40
CA LEU A 222 -2.90 8.85 6.48
C LEU A 222 -2.47 9.44 5.14
N VAL A 223 -1.64 10.49 5.14
CA VAL A 223 -1.08 11.07 3.92
C VAL A 223 -0.25 10.04 3.14
N GLU A 224 0.56 9.24 3.84
CA GLU A 224 1.32 8.15 3.22
C GLU A 224 0.39 7.10 2.61
N THR A 225 -0.65 6.70 3.33
CA THR A 225 -1.67 5.76 2.81
C THR A 225 -2.35 6.32 1.55
N LEU A 226 -2.74 7.60 1.55
CA LEU A 226 -3.35 8.24 0.39
C LEU A 226 -2.40 8.27 -0.81
N LYS A 227 -1.12 8.58 -0.59
CA LYS A 227 -0.07 8.54 -1.62
C LYS A 227 0.13 7.13 -2.20
N MET A 228 0.14 6.11 -1.34
CA MET A 228 0.32 4.71 -1.76
C MET A 228 -0.90 4.14 -2.51
N SER A 229 -2.11 4.60 -2.19
CA SER A 229 -3.33 4.17 -2.87
C SER A 229 -3.42 4.74 -4.29
N CYS A 230 -2.78 5.88 -4.56
CA CYS A 230 -2.65 6.40 -5.93
C CYS A 230 -1.76 5.49 -6.79
N VAL A 231 -2.15 5.29 -8.06
CA VAL A 231 -1.39 4.44 -8.98
C VAL A 231 -0.13 5.18 -9.45
N SER A 232 1.02 4.53 -9.31
CA SER A 232 2.31 5.05 -9.78
C SER A 232 2.38 5.13 -11.30
N LYS A 233 3.20 6.05 -11.83
CA LYS A 233 3.41 6.20 -13.29
C LYS A 233 3.84 4.89 -13.95
N GLU A 234 4.75 4.14 -13.32
CA GLU A 234 5.21 2.85 -13.83
C GLU A 234 4.06 1.83 -13.93
N SER A 235 3.16 1.79 -12.94
CA SER A 235 2.00 0.91 -12.96
C SER A 235 1.02 1.29 -14.07
N ILE A 236 0.85 2.58 -14.37
CA ILE A 236 -0.02 3.06 -15.47
C ILE A 236 0.51 2.58 -16.82
N GLU A 237 1.83 2.63 -17.02
CA GLU A 237 2.47 2.13 -18.23
C GLU A 237 2.23 0.63 -18.40
N VAL A 238 2.38 -0.16 -17.32
CA VAL A 238 2.11 -1.61 -17.35
C VAL A 238 0.64 -1.90 -17.62
N ILE A 239 -0.31 -1.19 -17.00
CA ILE A 239 -1.75 -1.34 -17.27
C ILE A 239 -2.04 -1.02 -18.74
N THR A 240 -1.47 0.07 -19.26
CA THR A 240 -1.63 0.51 -20.64
C THR A 240 -1.14 -0.56 -21.63
N GLU A 241 0.07 -1.09 -21.42
CA GLU A 241 0.62 -2.16 -22.25
C GLU A 241 -0.18 -3.46 -22.15
N THR A 242 -0.68 -3.79 -20.95
CA THR A 242 -1.53 -4.96 -20.73
C THR A 242 -2.83 -4.86 -21.53
N ILE A 243 -3.50 -3.71 -21.47
CA ILE A 243 -4.73 -3.45 -22.23
C ILE A 243 -4.46 -3.62 -23.74
N LYS A 244 -3.41 -2.98 -24.26
CA LYS A 244 -3.02 -3.09 -25.68
C LYS A 244 -2.78 -4.55 -26.08
N PHE A 245 -2.04 -5.28 -25.26
CA PHE A 245 -1.71 -6.68 -25.50
C PHE A 245 -2.95 -7.59 -25.47
N LEU A 246 -3.89 -7.35 -24.55
CA LEU A 246 -5.15 -8.11 -24.46
C LEU A 246 -6.05 -7.85 -25.67
N VAL A 247 -6.15 -6.60 -26.13
CA VAL A 247 -6.88 -6.25 -27.37
C VAL A 247 -6.29 -7.00 -28.57
N GLN A 248 -4.96 -6.93 -28.76
CA GLN A 248 -4.27 -7.67 -29.83
C GLN A 248 -4.47 -9.18 -29.73
N SER A 249 -4.63 -9.72 -28.52
CA SER A 249 -4.86 -11.14 -28.25
C SER A 249 -6.35 -11.55 -28.32
N LYS A 250 -7.23 -10.66 -28.81
CA LYS A 250 -8.68 -10.87 -28.92
C LYS A 250 -9.39 -11.10 -27.58
N LYS A 251 -8.81 -10.64 -26.47
CA LYS A 251 -9.40 -10.65 -25.12
C LYS A 251 -10.03 -9.30 -24.80
N VAL A 252 -10.86 -8.79 -25.70
CA VAL A 252 -11.40 -7.42 -25.67
C VAL A 252 -12.24 -7.15 -24.43
N PHE A 253 -13.07 -8.10 -23.99
CA PHE A 253 -13.88 -7.95 -22.77
C PHE A 253 -13.02 -7.69 -21.53
N LEU A 254 -11.98 -8.51 -21.30
CA LEU A 254 -11.10 -8.32 -20.16
C LEU A 254 -10.28 -7.03 -20.25
N ALA A 255 -9.89 -6.63 -21.46
CA ALA A 255 -9.22 -5.35 -21.68
C ALA A 255 -10.13 -4.17 -21.33
N ARG A 256 -11.43 -4.27 -21.69
CA ARG A 256 -12.45 -3.28 -21.37
C ARG A 256 -12.73 -3.23 -19.87
N ASP A 257 -12.87 -4.39 -19.22
CA ASP A 257 -13.05 -4.46 -17.77
C ASP A 257 -11.88 -3.77 -17.05
N LEU A 258 -10.63 -4.04 -17.46
CA LEU A 258 -9.44 -3.39 -16.88
C LEU A 258 -9.43 -1.87 -17.11
N PHE A 259 -9.82 -1.41 -18.30
CA PHE A 259 -9.95 0.01 -18.62
C PHE A 259 -11.03 0.70 -17.77
N ASP A 260 -12.21 0.09 -17.70
CA ASP A 260 -13.36 0.61 -16.94
C ASP A 260 -13.07 0.57 -15.43
N GLY A 261 -12.40 -0.46 -14.94
CA GLY A 261 -11.94 -0.59 -13.55
C GLY A 261 -10.98 0.53 -13.16
N TYR A 262 -10.00 0.84 -14.01
CA TYR A 262 -9.08 1.96 -13.78
C TYR A 262 -9.81 3.30 -13.75
N ASN A 263 -10.69 3.55 -14.73
CA ASN A 263 -11.46 4.79 -14.80
C ASN A 263 -12.44 4.93 -13.63
N SER A 264 -13.03 3.83 -13.18
CA SER A 264 -13.91 3.78 -12.01
C SER A 264 -13.13 4.16 -10.74
N MET A 265 -11.95 3.58 -10.52
CA MET A 265 -11.07 3.96 -9.41
C MET A 265 -10.70 5.45 -9.47
N ASN A 266 -10.32 5.97 -10.65
CA ASN A 266 -9.98 7.39 -10.81
C ASN A 266 -11.17 8.30 -10.45
N LYS A 267 -12.37 7.99 -10.95
CA LYS A 267 -13.60 8.71 -10.61
C LYS A 267 -13.88 8.67 -9.11
N ARG A 268 -13.75 7.50 -8.48
CA ARG A 268 -13.96 7.33 -7.03
C ARG A 268 -12.99 8.19 -6.21
N ILE A 269 -11.71 8.18 -6.55
CA ILE A 269 -10.69 9.00 -5.90
C ILE A 269 -11.03 10.48 -6.05
N SER A 270 -11.32 10.93 -7.29
CA SER A 270 -11.66 12.32 -7.58
C SER A 270 -12.92 12.77 -6.83
N SER A 271 -14.00 11.99 -6.87
CA SER A 271 -15.23 12.26 -6.14
C SER A 271 -15.03 12.24 -4.62
N SER A 272 -14.18 11.35 -4.10
CA SER A 272 -13.84 11.33 -2.67
C SER A 272 -13.14 12.62 -2.24
N GLN A 273 -12.17 13.09 -3.03
CA GLN A 273 -11.49 14.36 -2.77
C GLN A 273 -12.41 15.56 -2.85
N GLU A 274 -13.28 15.60 -3.87
CA GLU A 274 -14.26 16.68 -4.02
C GLU A 274 -15.24 16.71 -2.84
N ARG A 275 -15.76 15.55 -2.42
CA ARG A 275 -16.60 15.43 -1.21
C ARG A 275 -15.89 15.96 0.02
N ARG A 276 -14.62 15.59 0.25
CA ARG A 276 -13.83 16.13 1.36
C ARG A 276 -13.71 17.65 1.28
N LYS A 277 -13.36 18.20 0.11
CA LYS A 277 -13.19 19.65 -0.08
C LYS A 277 -14.48 20.41 0.24
N VAL A 278 -15.63 19.88 -0.19
CA VAL A 278 -16.94 20.46 0.14
C VAL A 278 -17.22 20.42 1.64
N VAL A 279 -16.99 19.28 2.30
CA VAL A 279 -17.20 19.15 3.75
C VAL A 279 -16.30 20.12 4.53
N VAL A 280 -15.01 20.17 4.20
CA VAL A 280 -14.05 21.07 4.86
C VAL A 280 -14.43 22.54 4.64
N ALA A 281 -14.90 22.91 3.45
CA ALA A 281 -15.37 24.26 3.16
C ALA A 281 -16.64 24.63 3.96
N GLN A 282 -17.60 23.71 4.06
CA GLN A 282 -18.82 23.90 4.86
C GLN A 282 -18.49 24.05 6.35
N GLU A 283 -17.61 23.20 6.89
CA GLU A 283 -17.18 23.31 8.29
C GLU A 283 -16.42 24.62 8.58
N LYS A 284 -15.64 25.09 7.60
CA LYS A 284 -14.99 26.40 7.67
C LYS A 284 -16.01 27.54 7.72
N GLU A 285 -17.03 27.53 6.85
CA GLU A 285 -18.09 28.53 6.85
C GLU A 285 -18.91 28.51 8.14
N GLU A 286 -19.27 27.32 8.63
CA GLU A 286 -20.01 27.17 9.88
C GLU A 286 -19.22 27.67 11.10
N SER A 287 -17.93 27.35 11.16
CA SER A 287 -17.07 27.83 12.24
C SER A 287 -16.84 29.33 12.20
N GLU A 288 -16.72 29.93 11.01
CA GLU A 288 -16.67 31.39 10.85
C GLU A 288 -18.00 32.03 11.28
N ARG A 289 -19.13 31.47 10.86
CA ARG A 289 -20.47 31.96 11.24
C ARG A 289 -20.69 31.88 12.75
N LYS A 290 -20.21 30.81 13.39
CA LYS A 290 -20.25 30.64 14.86
C LYS A 290 -19.37 31.67 15.56
N ALA A 291 -18.13 31.86 15.12
CA ALA A 291 -17.22 32.87 15.67
C ALA A 291 -17.82 34.29 15.60
N ARG A 292 -18.44 34.66 14.46
CA ARG A 292 -19.13 35.94 14.29
C ARG A 292 -20.31 36.11 15.27
N ARG A 293 -21.08 35.05 15.54
CA ARG A 293 -22.18 35.07 16.51
C ARG A 293 -21.68 35.22 17.95
N GLU A 294 -20.53 34.63 18.25
CA GLU A 294 -19.89 34.66 19.57
C GLU A 294 -19.03 35.91 19.78
N GLY A 295 -18.94 36.80 18.78
CA GLY A 295 -18.11 38.01 18.82
C GLY A 295 -16.60 37.72 18.81
N GLN A 296 -16.20 36.50 18.43
CA GLN A 296 -14.81 36.06 18.36
C GLN A 296 -14.23 36.29 16.97
N HIS A 297 -12.92 36.57 16.92
CA HIS A 297 -12.21 36.68 15.64
C HIS A 297 -11.97 35.29 15.07
N PHE A 298 -12.43 35.03 13.86
CA PHE A 298 -12.13 33.79 13.16
C PHE A 298 -10.68 33.82 12.69
N HIS A 299 -9.91 32.78 13.03
CA HIS A 299 -8.57 32.55 12.47
C HIS A 299 -8.61 31.24 11.68
N GLU A 300 -8.33 31.32 10.38
CA GLU A 300 -8.20 30.13 9.55
C GLU A 300 -6.96 29.34 9.99
N ILE A 301 -7.15 28.05 10.23
CA ILE A 301 -6.09 27.13 10.60
C ILE A 301 -5.75 26.30 9.37
N LYS A 302 -4.66 26.65 8.68
CA LYS A 302 -4.14 25.84 7.58
C LYS A 302 -3.27 24.70 8.12
N VAL A 303 -3.45 23.51 7.57
CA VAL A 303 -2.57 22.38 7.85
C VAL A 303 -1.61 22.20 6.68
N GLY A 304 -0.30 22.25 6.93
CA GLY A 304 0.72 22.35 5.88
C GLY A 304 0.74 21.22 4.84
N CYS A 305 0.14 20.06 5.13
CA CYS A 305 0.03 18.94 4.19
C CYS A 305 -1.26 18.95 3.36
N GLU A 306 -2.17 19.91 3.54
CA GLU A 306 -3.44 19.95 2.78
C GLU A 306 -3.21 20.17 1.29
N GLU A 307 -2.26 21.02 0.92
CA GLU A 307 -1.92 21.29 -0.49
C GLU A 307 -1.39 20.02 -1.17
N ASP A 308 -0.54 19.25 -0.49
CA ASP A 308 -0.02 17.97 -0.98
C ASP A 308 -1.12 16.93 -1.20
N VAL A 309 -2.09 16.85 -0.28
CA VAL A 309 -3.20 15.90 -0.36
C VAL A 309 -4.22 16.31 -1.42
N ASP A 310 -4.42 17.62 -1.60
CA ASP A 310 -5.30 18.19 -2.62
C ASP A 310 -4.71 18.09 -4.03
N ALA A 311 -3.37 18.04 -4.14
CA ALA A 311 -2.64 17.81 -5.37
C ALA A 311 -2.53 16.32 -5.75
N LEU A 312 -2.89 15.40 -4.86
CA LEU A 312 -3.00 13.99 -5.23
C LEU A 312 -4.04 13.86 -6.32
N GLY A 313 -3.66 13.24 -7.43
CA GLY A 313 -4.55 12.98 -8.54
C GLY A 313 -4.10 11.71 -9.24
N VAL A 314 -5.05 10.96 -9.78
CA VAL A 314 -4.73 9.82 -10.61
C VAL A 314 -4.51 10.33 -12.03
N GLN A 315 -3.35 9.99 -12.61
CA GLN A 315 -3.06 10.35 -14.00
C GLN A 315 -4.00 9.59 -14.94
N GLU A 316 -4.36 10.21 -16.06
CA GLU A 316 -5.19 9.54 -17.06
C GLU A 316 -4.40 8.48 -17.83
N LEU A 317 -5.09 7.44 -18.28
CA LEU A 317 -4.53 6.49 -19.24
C LEU A 317 -4.20 7.21 -20.55
N SER A 318 -3.20 6.68 -21.28
CA SER A 318 -2.81 7.19 -22.59
C SER A 318 -4.01 7.40 -23.51
N PHE A 319 -4.06 8.58 -24.15
CA PHE A 319 -5.12 8.99 -25.09
C PHE A 319 -5.44 7.91 -26.14
N THR A 320 -4.42 7.20 -26.62
CA THR A 320 -4.59 6.11 -27.61
C THR A 320 -5.50 4.99 -27.11
N ILE A 321 -5.50 4.67 -25.81
CA ILE A 321 -6.41 3.65 -25.27
C ILE A 321 -7.84 4.16 -25.20
N GLN A 322 -8.01 5.43 -24.83
CA GLN A 322 -9.32 6.07 -24.79
C GLN A 322 -9.96 6.06 -26.19
N GLU A 323 -9.18 6.36 -27.24
CA GLU A 323 -9.63 6.26 -28.62
C GLU A 323 -10.02 4.82 -29.00
N ILE A 324 -9.19 3.82 -28.69
CA ILE A 324 -9.47 2.42 -29.03
C ILE A 324 -10.85 1.98 -28.51
N PHE A 325 -11.17 2.28 -27.25
CA PHE A 325 -12.47 1.92 -26.68
C PHE A 325 -13.62 2.85 -27.07
N SER A 326 -13.34 4.01 -27.67
CA SER A 326 -14.39 4.84 -28.28
C SER A 326 -14.94 4.24 -29.59
N TYR A 327 -14.11 3.45 -30.30
CA TYR A 327 -14.48 2.82 -31.57
C TYR A 327 -15.03 1.39 -31.41
N ILE A 328 -14.85 0.76 -30.25
CA ILE A 328 -15.22 -0.63 -29.95
C ILE A 328 -16.46 -0.71 -29.04
#